data_AF-A0A3N5SSJ4-F1
#
_entry.id   AF-A0A3N5SSJ4-F1
#
_cell.length_a   1.000
_cell.length_b   1.000
_cell.length_c   1.000
_cell.angle_alpha   90.00
_cell.angle_beta   90.00
_cell.angle_gamma   90.00
#
_symmetry.space_group_name_H-M   'P 1'
#
loop_
_entity.id
_entity.type
_entity.pdbx_description
1 polymer ?
#
loop_
_entity_poly.entity_id
_entity_poly.type
_entity_poly.pdbx_seq_one_letter_code
_entity_poly.pdbx_strand_id
1 'polypeptide(L)'
;MDSSENSSVAAPAPGQAHSFAAACPIPIQEYPRVLMAHGGGGKLMHDLLSRMILPAFHNPLFKAPHDATVFEIAGQRLAFTTDSYVVRPLFFPGGDAGSLAVHGTVNDLAMTGARPLYLSAAFIIEEGLPMETLWRLVSSMRQAADECGVQVITGD
;
A
#
# COMPACT_ATOMS: atom_id res chain seq x y z
N MET A 1 -6.47 38.81 -22.80
CA MET A 1 -7.34 37.99 -23.66
C MET A 1 -6.41 37.30 -24.62
N ASP A 2 -6.17 36.00 -24.64
CA ASP A 2 -6.74 34.81 -23.99
C ASP A 2 -5.70 33.73 -24.40
N SER A 3 -4.94 33.15 -23.48
CA SER A 3 -5.17 31.82 -22.90
C SER A 3 -4.69 30.63 -23.75
N SER A 4 -4.10 29.68 -23.01
CA SER A 4 -3.92 28.25 -23.30
C SER A 4 -2.83 27.82 -24.29
N GLU A 5 -1.60 27.71 -23.78
CA GLU A 5 -0.72 26.61 -24.19
C GLU A 5 -1.11 25.36 -23.38
N ASN A 6 -1.77 24.45 -24.07
CA ASN A 6 -2.21 23.15 -23.57
C ASN A 6 -0.99 22.24 -23.38
N SER A 7 -0.37 22.27 -22.19
CA SER A 7 0.67 21.30 -21.82
C SER A 7 0.01 19.98 -21.45
N SER A 8 -0.25 19.14 -22.46
CA SER A 8 -0.67 17.76 -22.26
C SER A 8 0.49 17.00 -21.63
N VAL A 9 0.38 16.66 -20.35
CA VAL A 9 1.27 15.71 -19.69
C VAL A 9 1.04 14.35 -20.34
N ALA A 10 1.95 13.93 -21.21
CA ALA A 10 1.90 12.63 -21.84
C ALA A 10 2.11 11.53 -20.79
N ALA A 11 1.22 10.54 -20.78
CA ALA A 11 1.41 9.32 -20.00
C ALA A 11 2.74 8.64 -20.40
N PRO A 12 3.45 7.98 -19.46
CA PRO A 12 4.63 7.21 -19.80
C PRO A 12 4.28 6.17 -20.87
N ALA A 13 5.11 6.08 -21.91
CA ALA A 13 4.93 5.12 -22.99
C ALA A 13 4.76 3.70 -22.42
N PRO A 14 3.83 2.89 -22.94
CA PRO A 14 3.61 1.53 -22.45
C PRO A 14 4.92 0.76 -22.58
N GLY A 15 5.48 0.35 -21.43
CA GLY A 15 6.60 -0.57 -21.38
C GLY A 15 6.23 -1.84 -22.12
N GLN A 16 7.20 -2.40 -22.87
CA GLN A 16 7.03 -3.62 -23.64
C GLN A 16 6.30 -4.66 -22.80
N ALA A 17 5.13 -5.11 -23.29
CA ALA A 17 4.40 -6.21 -22.69
C ALA A 17 5.28 -7.46 -22.77
N HIS A 18 5.96 -7.77 -21.66
CA HIS A 18 6.61 -9.06 -21.49
C HIS A 18 5.48 -10.10 -21.52
N SER A 19 5.37 -10.80 -22.64
CA SER A 19 4.53 -11.99 -22.76
C SER A 19 4.86 -12.90 -21.58
N PHE A 20 3.86 -13.17 -20.73
CA PHE A 20 3.94 -14.16 -19.66
C PHE A 20 4.03 -15.54 -20.32
N ALA A 21 5.22 -15.87 -20.84
CA ALA A 21 5.52 -17.19 -21.36
C ALA A 21 5.58 -18.14 -20.16
N ALA A 22 4.52 -18.94 -19.99
CA ALA A 22 4.35 -19.95 -18.95
C ALA A 22 5.31 -21.15 -19.07
N ALA A 23 6.57 -20.91 -19.44
CA ALA A 23 7.60 -21.93 -19.68
C ALA A 23 8.73 -21.90 -18.64
N CYS A 24 8.74 -20.94 -17.71
CA CYS A 24 9.71 -20.89 -16.62
C CYS A 24 9.12 -21.50 -15.34
N PRO A 25 9.86 -22.36 -14.62
CA PRO A 25 9.42 -22.89 -13.33
C PRO A 25 9.20 -21.75 -12.33
N ILE A 26 8.28 -21.94 -11.38
CA ILE A 26 8.03 -20.95 -10.33
C ILE A 26 9.32 -20.65 -9.54
N PRO A 27 9.62 -19.38 -9.20
CA PRO A 27 10.90 -19.00 -8.60
C PRO A 27 11.21 -19.58 -7.22
N ILE A 28 10.20 -20.09 -6.51
CA ILE A 28 10.33 -20.67 -5.16
C ILE A 28 9.66 -22.04 -5.16
N GLN A 29 10.42 -23.10 -4.85
CA GLN A 29 9.94 -24.49 -4.83
C GLN A 29 10.09 -25.19 -3.47
N GLU A 30 10.87 -24.59 -2.56
CA GLU A 30 11.16 -25.15 -1.22
C GLU A 30 9.90 -25.21 -0.33
N TYR A 31 8.94 -24.31 -0.57
CA TYR A 31 7.66 -24.25 0.13
C TYR A 31 6.52 -24.25 -0.91
N PRO A 32 5.87 -25.39 -1.19
CA PRO A 32 4.86 -25.49 -2.25
C PRO A 32 3.53 -24.77 -1.91
N ARG A 33 3.40 -24.21 -0.70
CA ARG A 33 2.24 -23.44 -0.24
C ARG A 33 2.68 -22.22 0.54
N VAL A 34 1.87 -21.15 0.49
CA VAL A 34 2.05 -19.98 1.36
C VAL A 34 1.82 -20.40 2.82
N LEU A 35 2.82 -20.08 3.64
CA LEU A 35 2.82 -20.25 5.09
C LEU A 35 2.69 -18.90 5.80
N MET A 36 2.24 -18.90 7.05
CA MET A 36 2.19 -17.70 7.90
C MET A 36 3.53 -16.94 7.95
N ALA A 37 4.66 -17.66 7.94
CA ALA A 37 5.99 -17.07 7.96
C ALA A 37 6.33 -16.22 6.71
N HIS A 38 5.60 -16.37 5.60
CA HIS A 38 5.75 -15.50 4.44
C HIS A 38 5.14 -14.10 4.62
N GLY A 39 4.30 -13.90 5.64
CA GLY A 39 3.76 -12.59 6.03
C GLY A 39 4.31 -12.04 7.35
N GLY A 40 5.31 -12.71 7.93
CA GLY A 40 5.78 -12.43 9.30
C GLY A 40 6.99 -11.50 9.41
N GLY A 41 7.36 -10.75 8.36
CA GLY A 41 8.51 -9.83 8.40
C GLY A 41 9.90 -10.49 8.32
N GLY A 42 9.97 -11.82 8.32
CA GLY A 42 11.23 -12.57 8.37
C GLY A 42 11.80 -12.98 7.02
N LYS A 43 12.77 -13.91 7.05
CA LYS A 43 13.48 -14.41 5.87
C LYS A 43 12.55 -14.90 4.75
N LEU A 44 11.50 -15.65 5.09
CA LEU A 44 10.59 -16.19 4.07
C LEU A 44 9.76 -15.11 3.36
N MET A 45 9.40 -14.03 4.06
CA MET A 45 8.77 -12.87 3.43
C MET A 45 9.76 -12.18 2.49
N HIS A 46 10.99 -11.96 2.94
CA HIS A 46 12.04 -11.37 2.11
C HIS A 46 12.35 -12.20 0.85
N ASP A 47 12.44 -13.53 0.98
CA ASP A 47 12.62 -14.44 -0.15
C ASP A 47 11.42 -14.39 -1.12
N LEU A 48 10.18 -14.34 -0.60
CA LEU A 48 8.97 -14.18 -1.41
C LEU A 48 8.99 -12.88 -2.22
N LEU A 49 9.31 -11.75 -1.56
CA LEU A 49 9.37 -10.45 -2.21
C LEU A 49 10.48 -10.39 -3.27
N SER A 50 11.70 -10.80 -2.91
CA SER A 50 12.89 -10.68 -3.77
C SER A 50 12.89 -11.64 -4.97
N ARG A 51 12.36 -12.85 -4.81
CA ARG A 51 12.43 -13.89 -5.86
C ARG A 51 11.17 -14.00 -6.71
N MET A 52 10.01 -13.60 -6.18
CA MET A 52 8.73 -13.76 -6.88
C MET A 52 8.06 -12.43 -7.21
N ILE A 53 7.83 -11.56 -6.22
CA ILE A 53 7.03 -10.33 -6.41
C ILE A 53 7.80 -9.25 -7.17
N LEU A 54 9.00 -8.87 -6.70
CA LEU A 54 9.80 -7.81 -7.31
C LEU A 54 10.19 -8.12 -8.77
N PRO A 55 10.62 -9.36 -9.13
CA PRO A 55 10.90 -9.69 -10.53
C PRO A 55 9.67 -9.65 -11.43
N ALA A 56 8.49 -10.05 -10.93
CA ALA A 56 7.25 -10.05 -11.70
C ALA A 56 6.74 -8.63 -12.03
N PHE A 57 7.01 -7.67 -11.16
CA PHE A 57 6.59 -6.27 -11.31
C PHE A 57 7.74 -5.31 -11.61
N HIS A 58 8.86 -5.82 -12.13
CA HIS A 58 10.09 -5.03 -12.31
C HIS A 58 9.85 -3.75 -13.12
N ASN A 59 10.14 -2.61 -12.51
CA ASN A 59 10.12 -1.31 -13.17
C ASN A 59 11.03 -0.31 -12.42
N PRO A 60 11.36 0.85 -13.02
CA PRO A 60 12.29 1.81 -12.42
C PRO A 60 11.89 2.36 -11.04
N LEU A 61 10.58 2.41 -10.74
CA LEU A 61 10.03 2.94 -9.49
C LEU A 61 9.87 1.87 -8.41
N PHE A 62 9.65 0.62 -8.82
CA PHE A 62 9.43 -0.50 -7.91
C PHE A 62 10.77 -1.20 -7.57
N LYS A 63 11.62 -0.47 -6.84
CA LYS A 63 12.91 -0.95 -6.32
C LYS A 63 12.79 -1.14 -4.81
N ALA A 64 12.62 -2.38 -4.36
CA ALA A 64 12.56 -2.83 -2.96
C ALA A 64 12.51 -1.71 -1.88
N PRO A 65 11.47 -0.86 -1.84
CA PRO A 65 11.35 0.14 -0.80
C PRO A 65 10.81 -0.59 0.42
N HIS A 66 11.42 -0.37 1.59
CA HIS A 66 10.93 -0.98 2.82
C HIS A 66 9.61 -0.37 3.28
N ASP A 67 9.42 0.94 3.06
CA ASP A 67 8.30 1.69 3.66
C ASP A 67 7.47 2.49 2.63
N ALA A 68 8.08 3.20 1.67
CA ALA A 68 7.36 3.87 0.59
C ALA A 68 8.24 4.09 -0.66
N THR A 69 7.61 4.21 -1.83
CA THR A 69 8.30 4.63 -3.06
C THR A 69 8.28 6.14 -3.19
N VAL A 70 9.45 6.73 -3.42
CA VAL A 70 9.59 8.17 -3.72
C VAL A 70 9.90 8.37 -5.19
N PHE A 71 9.15 9.25 -5.85
CA PHE A 71 9.27 9.52 -7.28
C PHE A 71 8.88 10.96 -7.61
N GLU A 72 9.17 11.40 -8.84
CA GLU A 72 8.89 12.76 -9.29
C GLU A 72 7.81 12.77 -10.37
N ILE A 73 6.86 13.70 -10.24
CA ILE A 73 5.86 14.02 -11.27
C ILE A 73 5.83 15.54 -11.42
N ALA A 74 6.01 16.03 -12.66
CA ALA A 74 5.92 17.47 -12.98
C ALA A 74 6.78 18.36 -12.07
N GLY A 75 8.00 17.91 -11.72
CA GLY A 75 8.92 18.64 -10.83
C GLY A 75 8.61 18.54 -9.33
N GLN A 76 7.55 17.82 -8.94
CA GLN A 76 7.18 17.60 -7.55
C GLN A 76 7.61 16.21 -7.09
N ARG A 77 8.26 16.14 -5.93
CA ARG A 77 8.66 14.88 -5.27
C ARG A 77 7.51 14.35 -4.43
N LEU A 78 7.04 13.15 -4.74
CA LEU A 78 5.91 12.49 -4.09
C LEU A 78 6.38 11.19 -3.43
N ALA A 79 5.72 10.80 -2.34
CA ALA A 79 5.86 9.49 -1.71
C ALA A 79 4.54 8.73 -1.82
N PHE A 80 4.63 7.43 -2.07
CA PHE A 80 3.48 6.54 -2.20
C PHE A 80 3.77 5.22 -1.51
N THR A 81 2.82 4.79 -0.68
CA THR A 81 2.88 3.50 0.01
C THR A 81 1.49 2.88 0.08
N THR A 82 1.45 1.59 0.41
CA THR A 82 0.24 0.84 0.68
C THR A 82 0.56 -0.23 1.70
N ASP A 83 -0.40 -0.51 2.58
CA ASP A 83 -0.31 -1.61 3.53
C ASP A 83 -1.71 -2.21 3.74
N SER A 84 -1.76 -3.44 4.23
CA SER A 84 -3.00 -4.15 4.50
C SER A 84 -3.01 -4.65 5.94
N TYR A 85 -4.04 -4.25 6.70
CA TYR A 85 -4.09 -4.46 8.14
C TYR A 85 -5.04 -5.63 8.47
N VAL A 86 -4.46 -6.79 8.79
CA VAL A 86 -5.19 -8.04 9.10
C VAL A 86 -5.10 -8.44 10.58
N VAL A 87 -4.98 -7.45 11.47
CA VAL A 87 -4.79 -7.67 12.92
C VAL A 87 -6.01 -8.33 13.57
N ARG A 88 -5.74 -9.24 14.52
CA ARG A 88 -6.75 -9.80 15.44
C ARG A 88 -6.22 -9.76 16.87
N PRO A 89 -7.03 -9.36 17.87
CA PRO A 89 -8.42 -8.88 17.75
C PRO A 89 -8.54 -7.51 17.03
N LEU A 90 -9.75 -7.15 16.59
CA LEU A 90 -10.01 -5.85 15.94
C LEU A 90 -9.84 -4.65 16.88
N PHE A 91 -10.05 -4.87 18.19
CA PHE A 91 -9.82 -3.88 19.25
C PHE A 91 -8.81 -4.47 20.24
N PHE A 92 -7.81 -3.69 20.60
CA PHE A 92 -6.72 -4.13 21.47
C PHE A 92 -6.30 -2.99 22.43
N PRO A 93 -5.54 -3.29 23.50
CA PRO A 93 -5.03 -2.26 24.38
C PRO A 93 -4.22 -1.22 23.60
N GLY A 94 -4.66 0.04 23.62
CA GLY A 94 -3.99 1.16 22.95
C GLY A 94 -4.51 1.50 21.55
N GLY A 95 -5.48 0.77 20.99
CA GLY A 95 -6.07 1.12 19.70
C GLY A 95 -7.00 0.07 19.11
N ASP A 96 -7.20 0.17 17.79
CA ASP A 96 -7.99 -0.77 17.01
C ASP A 96 -7.45 -0.86 15.58
N ALA A 97 -8.00 -1.80 14.80
CA ALA A 97 -7.58 -2.01 13.42
C ALA A 97 -7.73 -0.75 12.54
N GLY A 98 -8.69 0.12 12.86
CA GLY A 98 -8.94 1.36 12.13
C GLY A 98 -7.85 2.40 12.38
N SER A 99 -7.62 2.75 13.64
CA SER A 99 -6.52 3.68 14.00
C SER A 99 -5.15 3.14 13.59
N LEU A 100 -4.93 1.83 13.71
CA LEU A 100 -3.70 1.19 13.23
C LEU A 100 -3.50 1.38 11.72
N ALA A 101 -4.57 1.22 10.93
CA ALA A 101 -4.48 1.37 9.49
C ALA A 101 -4.03 2.78 9.07
N VAL A 102 -4.55 3.81 9.76
CA VAL A 102 -4.15 5.19 9.52
C VAL A 102 -2.73 5.45 9.99
N HIS A 103 -2.41 5.12 11.24
CA HIS A 103 -1.09 5.41 11.81
C HIS A 103 0.03 4.66 11.08
N GLY A 104 -0.19 3.41 10.71
CA GLY A 104 0.79 2.62 9.96
C GLY A 104 1.14 3.29 8.62
N THR A 105 0.12 3.59 7.81
CA THR A 105 0.33 4.18 6.48
C THR A 105 0.91 5.60 6.58
N VAL A 106 0.50 6.39 7.58
CA VAL A 106 1.08 7.71 7.86
C VAL A 106 2.55 7.59 8.27
N ASN A 107 2.90 6.61 9.10
CA ASN A 107 4.27 6.37 9.53
C ASN A 107 5.17 5.97 8.35
N ASP A 108 4.71 5.08 7.48
CA ASP A 108 5.46 4.66 6.29
C ASP A 108 5.82 5.85 5.39
N LEU A 109 4.86 6.76 5.17
CA LEU A 109 5.12 8.00 4.45
C LEU A 109 6.11 8.90 5.20
N ALA A 110 5.92 9.08 6.51
CA ALA A 110 6.78 9.94 7.33
C ALA A 110 8.23 9.44 7.41
N MET A 111 8.46 8.13 7.42
CA MET A 111 9.81 7.52 7.44
C MET A 111 10.62 7.85 6.19
N THR A 112 9.97 8.20 5.07
CA THR A 112 10.65 8.68 3.85
C THR A 112 10.91 10.19 3.84
N GLY A 113 10.56 10.89 4.92
CA GLY A 113 10.65 12.35 5.03
C GLY A 113 9.53 13.08 4.29
N ALA A 114 8.50 12.38 3.82
CA ALA A 114 7.35 13.00 3.18
C ALA A 114 6.44 13.64 4.22
N ARG A 115 5.66 14.63 3.78
CA ARG A 115 4.49 15.12 4.53
C ARG A 115 3.26 14.36 4.03
N PRO A 116 2.63 13.51 4.84
CA PRO A 116 1.39 12.84 4.48
C PRO A 116 0.28 13.88 4.21
N LEU A 117 -0.51 13.66 3.16
CA LEU A 117 -1.62 14.56 2.78
C LEU A 117 -2.92 13.79 2.66
N TYR A 118 -2.88 12.66 1.95
CA TYR A 118 -4.07 11.91 1.56
C TYR A 118 -3.87 10.42 1.74
N LEU A 119 -4.96 9.72 2.03
CA LEU A 119 -5.06 8.27 2.12
C LEU A 119 -6.21 7.77 1.24
N SER A 120 -6.08 6.54 0.76
CA SER A 120 -7.21 5.72 0.32
C SER A 120 -7.55 4.69 1.39
N ALA A 121 -8.81 4.27 1.49
CA ALA A 121 -9.23 3.22 2.43
C ALA A 121 -9.98 2.09 1.70
N ALA A 122 -9.48 0.86 1.78
CA ALA A 122 -10.14 -0.31 1.22
C ALA A 122 -10.55 -1.29 2.34
N PHE A 123 -11.78 -1.80 2.30
CA PHE A 123 -12.34 -2.68 3.32
C PHE A 123 -12.70 -4.05 2.74
N ILE A 124 -12.13 -5.11 3.31
CA ILE A 124 -12.59 -6.48 3.08
C ILE A 124 -13.38 -6.91 4.32
N ILE A 125 -14.71 -6.97 4.18
CA ILE A 125 -15.63 -7.18 5.30
C ILE A 125 -16.22 -8.59 5.22
N GLU A 126 -16.08 -9.34 6.31
CA GLU A 126 -16.69 -10.67 6.46
C GLU A 126 -18.21 -10.55 6.60
N GLU A 127 -18.96 -11.40 5.91
CA GLU A 127 -20.41 -11.50 6.04
C GLU A 127 -20.79 -11.77 7.51
N GLY A 128 -21.73 -10.98 8.04
CA GLY A 128 -22.18 -11.11 9.43
C GLY A 128 -21.43 -10.26 10.46
N LEU A 129 -20.43 -9.46 10.04
CA LEU A 129 -19.82 -8.47 10.93
C LEU A 129 -20.87 -7.47 11.46
N PRO A 130 -20.97 -7.25 12.79
CA PRO A 130 -21.92 -6.27 13.31
C PRO A 130 -21.63 -4.86 12.81
N MET A 131 -22.66 -4.15 12.35
CA MET A 131 -22.51 -2.79 11.84
C MET A 131 -21.95 -1.81 12.89
N GLU A 132 -22.26 -2.04 14.17
CA GLU A 132 -21.67 -1.26 15.27
C GLU A 132 -20.16 -1.44 15.36
N THR A 133 -19.66 -2.66 15.11
CA THR A 133 -18.23 -2.95 15.07
C THR A 133 -17.56 -2.19 13.92
N LEU A 134 -18.14 -2.25 12.71
CA LEU A 134 -17.64 -1.51 11.56
C LEU A 134 -17.66 0.00 11.80
N TRP A 135 -18.77 0.53 12.32
CA TRP A 135 -18.93 1.95 12.62
C TRP A 135 -17.87 2.46 13.60
N ARG A 136 -17.56 1.67 14.64
CA ARG A 136 -16.50 2.01 15.61
C ARG A 136 -15.12 2.07 14.95
N LEU A 137 -14.80 1.12 14.07
CA LEU A 137 -13.52 1.12 13.33
C LEU A 137 -13.42 2.34 12.40
N VAL A 138 -14.45 2.61 11.61
CA VAL A 138 -14.50 3.78 10.71
C VAL A 138 -14.39 5.10 11.48
N SER A 139 -15.08 5.19 12.63
CA SER A 139 -14.98 6.36 13.52
C SER A 139 -13.55 6.56 14.06
N SER A 140 -12.90 5.47 14.43
CA SER A 140 -11.50 5.49 14.88
C SER A 140 -10.52 5.88 13.77
N MET A 141 -10.71 5.36 12.54
CA MET A 141 -9.95 5.80 11.36
C MET A 141 -10.10 7.31 11.14
N ARG A 142 -11.34 7.82 11.18
CA ARG A 142 -11.61 9.25 11.02
C ARG A 142 -10.87 10.07 12.06
N GLN A 143 -10.94 9.67 13.34
CA GLN A 143 -10.26 10.36 14.42
C GLN A 143 -8.73 10.37 14.22
N ALA A 144 -8.14 9.21 13.90
CA ALA A 144 -6.70 9.12 13.65
C ALA A 144 -6.26 9.97 12.45
N ALA A 145 -7.09 10.04 11.39
CA ALA A 145 -6.82 10.88 10.22
C ALA A 145 -6.86 12.38 10.58
N ASP A 146 -7.87 12.80 11.37
CA ASP A 146 -7.99 14.17 11.88
C ASP A 146 -6.77 14.54 12.74
N GLU A 147 -6.33 13.64 13.65
CA GLU A 147 -5.15 13.83 14.51
C GLU A 147 -3.84 13.92 13.72
N CYS A 148 -3.71 13.15 12.64
CA CYS A 148 -2.55 13.18 11.75
C CYS A 148 -2.59 14.34 10.72
N GLY A 149 -3.72 15.06 10.62
CA GLY A 149 -3.90 16.11 9.61
C GLY A 149 -3.92 15.60 8.17
N VAL A 150 -4.39 14.37 7.95
CA VAL A 150 -4.54 13.73 6.63
C VAL A 150 -6.01 13.53 6.28
N GLN A 151 -6.32 13.38 4.98
CA GLN A 151 -7.68 13.13 4.52
C GLN A 151 -7.79 11.79 3.81
N VAL A 152 -8.82 11.00 4.14
CA VAL A 152 -9.21 9.85 3.31
C VAL A 152 -10.01 10.38 2.13
N ILE A 153 -9.48 10.25 0.90
CA ILE A 153 -10.04 10.90 -0.30
C ILE A 153 -10.70 9.94 -1.29
N THR A 154 -10.52 8.64 -1.10
CA THR A 154 -11.12 7.59 -1.94
C THR A 154 -11.13 6.27 -1.19
N GLY A 155 -11.90 5.29 -1.67
CA GLY A 155 -11.95 3.98 -1.05
C GLY A 155 -12.78 2.95 -1.80
N ASP A 156 -12.76 1.72 -1.27
CA ASP A 156 -13.50 0.54 -1.75
C ASP A 156 -14.00 -0.29 -0.55
#